data_AF-A0A411PL07-F1
#
_entry.id   AF-A0A411PL07-F1
#
_cell.length_a   1.000
_cell.length_b   1.000
_cell.length_c   1.000
_cell.angle_alpha   90.00
_cell.angle_beta   90.00
_cell.angle_gamma   90.00
#
_symmetry.space_group_name_H-M   'P 1'
#
loop_
_entity.id
_entity.type
_entity.pdbx_description
1 polymer ?
#
loop_
_entity_poly.entity_id
_entity_poly.type
_entity_poly.pdbx_seq_one_letter_code
_entity_poly.pdbx_strand_id
1 'polypeptide(L)'
;MRSVNLTFVTTIVLTLALVALLTVGCSEEPIIKRSPISDDPSLLANAKPITCTYEVLEKLEQGLSSQDGHGHGPDIGSDEWFGVIEFKLDIQSNASLPERGTDKWCDYMHQQMLAKQVHMAE
;
A
#
# COMPACT_ATOMS: atom_id res chain seq x y z
N MET A 1 -48.32 -4.64 -40.38
CA MET A 1 -48.03 -5.02 -38.98
C MET A 1 -46.82 -5.95 -39.00
N ARG A 2 -45.63 -5.49 -38.59
CA ARG A 2 -44.42 -6.31 -38.59
C ARG A 2 -44.44 -7.18 -37.33
N SER A 3 -44.57 -8.50 -37.50
CA SER A 3 -44.43 -9.47 -36.42
C SER A 3 -42.99 -9.43 -35.91
N VAL A 4 -42.81 -8.91 -34.69
CA VAL A 4 -41.51 -8.96 -34.01
C VAL A 4 -41.27 -10.42 -33.63
N ASN A 5 -40.15 -10.98 -34.10
CA ASN A 5 -39.86 -12.40 -33.96
C ASN A 5 -39.61 -12.72 -32.47
N LEU A 6 -40.45 -13.57 -31.87
CA LEU A 6 -40.46 -13.80 -30.42
C LEU A 6 -39.10 -14.32 -29.90
N THR A 7 -38.40 -15.10 -30.72
CA THR A 7 -37.02 -15.56 -30.48
C THR A 7 -35.99 -14.44 -30.48
N PHE A 8 -36.21 -13.39 -31.26
CA PHE A 8 -35.35 -12.20 -31.29
C PHE A 8 -35.58 -11.34 -30.03
N VAL A 9 -36.83 -11.26 -29.56
CA VAL A 9 -37.15 -10.55 -28.31
C VAL A 9 -36.55 -11.27 -27.10
N THR A 10 -36.68 -12.60 -27.02
CA THR A 10 -36.16 -13.36 -25.87
C THR A 10 -34.63 -13.36 -25.80
N THR A 11 -33.93 -13.43 -26.93
CA THR A 11 -32.47 -13.35 -26.99
C THR A 11 -31.94 -11.97 -26.57
N ILE A 12 -32.61 -10.89 -26.99
CA ILE A 12 -32.26 -9.53 -26.54
C ILE A 12 -32.47 -9.37 -25.03
N VAL A 13 -33.59 -9.88 -24.49
CA VAL A 13 -33.87 -9.77 -23.04
C VAL A 13 -32.85 -10.57 -22.22
N LEU A 14 -32.49 -11.78 -22.65
CA LEU A 14 -31.50 -12.62 -21.97
C LEU A 14 -30.10 -12.02 -21.99
N THR A 15 -29.70 -11.42 -23.12
CA THR A 15 -28.37 -10.78 -23.24
C THR A 15 -28.28 -9.51 -22.40
N LEU A 16 -29.32 -8.68 -22.37
CA LEU A 16 -29.36 -7.49 -21.50
C LEU A 16 -29.32 -7.85 -20.01
N ALA A 17 -29.99 -8.93 -19.59
CA ALA A 17 -29.93 -9.40 -18.22
C ALA A 17 -28.53 -9.89 -17.80
N LEU A 18 -27.81 -10.56 -18.71
CA LEU A 18 -26.45 -11.05 -18.44
C LEU A 18 -25.42 -9.91 -18.29
N VAL A 19 -25.57 -8.86 -19.11
CA VAL A 19 -24.68 -7.69 -19.08
C VAL A 19 -24.87 -6.89 -17.79
N ALA A 20 -26.09 -6.77 -17.29
CA ALA A 20 -26.39 -6.09 -16.02
C ALA A 20 -25.80 -6.79 -14.78
N LEU A 21 -25.59 -8.10 -14.84
CA LEU A 21 -24.96 -8.88 -13.77
C LEU A 21 -23.44 -8.69 -13.70
N LEU A 22 -22.80 -8.23 -14.78
CA LEU A 22 -21.35 -8.04 -14.85
C LEU A 22 -20.89 -6.63 -14.42
N THR A 23 -21.83 -5.71 -14.15
CA THR A 23 -21.51 -4.30 -13.85
C THR A 23 -21.60 -3.92 -12.36
N VAL A 24 -21.66 -4.90 -11.45
CA VAL A 24 -21.58 -4.68 -9.99
C VAL A 24 -20.18 -5.08 -9.52
N GLY A 25 -19.27 -4.24 -9.04
CA GLY A 25 -19.20 -2.79 -8.85
C GLY A 25 -17.75 -2.48 -8.41
N CYS A 26 -17.25 -1.28 -8.69
CA CYS A 26 -16.05 -0.78 -8.02
C CYS A 26 -16.47 -0.19 -6.66
N SER A 27 -15.82 -0.59 -5.58
CA SER A 27 -15.95 0.10 -4.30
C SER A 27 -15.37 1.51 -4.44
N GLU A 28 -16.14 2.52 -4.07
CA GLU A 28 -15.66 3.87 -3.87
C GLU A 28 -14.90 3.91 -2.54
N GLU A 29 -13.60 4.19 -2.57
CA GLU A 29 -12.84 4.43 -1.35
C GLU A 29 -13.26 5.77 -0.74
N PRO A 30 -13.39 5.87 0.60
CA PRO A 30 -13.62 7.15 1.24
C PRO A 30 -12.40 8.03 1.03
N ILE A 31 -12.55 9.09 0.24
CA ILE A 31 -11.56 10.17 0.13
C ILE A 31 -11.45 10.82 1.52
N ILE A 32 -10.46 10.38 2.30
CA ILE A 32 -9.96 11.10 3.45
C ILE A 32 -9.47 12.44 2.90
N LYS A 33 -10.22 13.51 3.14
CA LYS A 33 -9.73 14.88 2.93
C LYS A 33 -8.45 15.02 3.74
N ARG A 34 -7.28 15.01 3.08
CA ARG A 34 -6.01 15.37 3.71
C ARG A 34 -6.20 16.74 4.33
N SER A 35 -6.15 16.78 5.65
CA SER A 35 -5.96 18.02 6.38
C SER A 35 -4.64 18.63 5.89
N PRO A 36 -4.53 19.95 5.77
CA PRO A 36 -3.29 20.59 5.34
C PRO A 36 -2.15 20.11 6.22
N ILE A 37 -1.09 19.62 5.58
CA ILE A 37 0.17 19.27 6.25
C ILE A 37 0.63 20.55 6.96
N SER A 38 0.48 20.58 8.27
CA SER A 38 1.14 21.58 9.09
C SER A 38 2.61 21.17 9.13
N ASP A 39 3.45 21.90 8.40
CA ASP A 39 4.92 21.82 8.46
C ASP A 39 5.42 22.34 9.82
N ASP A 40 4.88 21.82 10.92
CA ASP A 40 5.29 22.17 12.27
C ASP A 40 6.41 21.20 12.71
N PRO A 41 7.67 21.68 12.81
CA PRO A 41 8.80 20.86 13.22
C PRO A 41 8.64 20.28 14.64
N SER A 42 7.73 20.85 15.45
CA SER A 42 7.44 20.37 16.80
C SER A 42 6.68 19.04 16.84
N LEU A 43 5.99 18.66 15.75
CA LEU A 43 5.32 17.37 15.63
C LEU A 43 6.32 16.22 15.50
N LEU A 44 7.45 16.46 14.83
CA LEU A 44 8.53 15.48 14.72
C LEU A 44 9.32 15.37 16.04
N ALA A 45 9.48 16.49 16.77
CA ALA A 45 10.17 16.53 18.07
C ALA A 45 9.38 15.85 19.20
N ASN A 46 8.04 15.79 19.10
CA ASN A 46 7.16 15.13 20.06
C ASN A 46 6.73 13.72 19.63
N ALA A 47 7.20 13.23 18.48
CA ALA A 47 6.89 11.87 18.03
C ALA A 47 7.51 10.87 19.02
N LYS A 48 6.65 10.04 19.63
CA LYS A 48 7.09 8.98 20.53
C LYS A 48 7.99 8.01 19.76
N PRO A 49 9.18 7.65 20.30
CA PRO A 49 10.03 6.64 19.67
C PRO A 49 9.26 5.32 19.50
N ILE A 50 9.40 4.74 18.31
CA ILE A 50 8.75 3.51 17.88
C ILE A 50 9.65 2.36 18.32
N THR A 51 9.11 1.54 19.21
CA THR A 51 9.73 0.27 19.58
C THR A 51 9.63 -0.69 18.41
N CYS A 52 10.72 -1.39 18.09
CA CYS A 52 10.79 -2.31 16.97
C CYS A 52 10.08 -3.62 17.31
N THR A 53 8.75 -3.59 17.27
CA THR A 53 7.90 -4.76 17.46
C THR A 53 7.52 -5.36 16.12
N TYR A 54 7.06 -6.61 16.13
CA TYR A 54 6.62 -7.29 14.92
C TYR A 54 5.49 -6.53 14.19
N GLU A 55 4.57 -5.89 14.91
CA GLU A 55 3.51 -5.07 14.33
C GLU A 55 4.04 -3.84 13.57
N VAL A 56 5.21 -3.32 13.96
CA VAL A 56 5.88 -2.24 13.23
C VAL A 56 6.51 -2.79 11.95
N LEU A 57 7.12 -3.97 12.01
CA LEU A 57 7.67 -4.64 10.84
C LEU A 57 6.57 -4.97 9.81
N GLU A 58 5.40 -5.44 10.25
CA GLU A 58 4.26 -5.68 9.36
C GLU A 58 3.78 -4.40 8.67
N LYS A 59 3.78 -3.25 9.36
CA LYS A 59 3.42 -1.97 8.74
C LYS A 59 4.42 -1.56 7.65
N LEU A 60 5.71 -1.79 7.88
CA LEU A 60 6.73 -1.56 6.87
C LEU A 60 6.51 -2.50 5.67
N GLU A 61 6.20 -3.77 5.91
CA GLU A 61 5.86 -4.74 4.86
C GLU A 61 4.64 -4.28 4.04
N GLN A 62 3.57 -3.84 4.69
CA GLN A 62 2.37 -3.35 4.01
C GLN A 62 2.65 -2.12 3.14
N GLY A 63 3.54 -1.23 3.58
CA GLY A 63 3.84 0.01 2.87
C GLY A 63 4.87 -0.14 1.74
N LEU A 64 5.78 -1.12 1.81
CA LEU A 64 6.90 -1.26 0.87
C LEU A 64 6.85 -2.56 0.04
N SER A 65 6.20 -3.60 0.58
CA SER A 65 6.08 -4.96 0.03
C SER A 65 7.44 -5.59 -0.32
N SER A 66 7.86 -6.59 0.45
CA SER A 66 9.10 -7.34 0.19
C SER A 66 8.92 -8.51 -0.78
N GLN A 67 7.67 -8.80 -1.15
CA GLN A 67 7.34 -9.86 -2.11
C GLN A 67 7.83 -9.55 -3.52
N ASP A 68 8.16 -10.62 -4.24
CA ASP A 68 8.42 -10.59 -5.66
C ASP A 68 7.11 -10.59 -6.48
N GLY A 69 7.24 -10.52 -7.81
CA GLY A 69 6.08 -10.56 -8.72
C GLY A 69 5.30 -11.89 -8.72
N HIS A 70 5.75 -12.90 -7.96
CA HIS A 70 5.11 -14.21 -7.83
C HIS A 70 4.52 -14.45 -6.44
N GLY A 71 4.61 -13.47 -5.53
CA GLY A 71 4.08 -13.56 -4.16
C GLY A 71 4.99 -14.28 -3.18
N HIS A 72 6.26 -14.54 -3.54
CA HIS A 72 7.26 -15.04 -2.61
C HIS A 72 8.04 -13.86 -2.02
N GLY A 73 8.28 -13.89 -0.72
CA GLY A 73 9.09 -12.88 -0.05
C GLY A 73 9.85 -13.51 1.12
N PRO A 74 10.89 -12.82 1.61
CA PRO A 74 11.60 -13.23 2.81
C PRO A 74 10.68 -13.12 4.04
N ASP A 75 10.95 -13.94 5.06
CA ASP A 75 10.20 -13.88 6.33
C ASP A 75 10.41 -12.52 6.99
N ILE A 76 9.32 -11.89 7.45
CA ILE A 76 9.35 -10.57 8.11
C ILE A 76 10.31 -10.61 9.30
N GLY A 77 11.26 -9.67 9.34
CA GLY A 77 12.28 -9.56 10.39
C GLY A 77 13.52 -10.43 10.18
N SER A 78 13.62 -11.18 9.09
CA SER A 78 14.88 -11.81 8.67
C SER A 78 15.88 -10.79 8.13
N ASP A 79 17.18 -11.15 8.12
CA ASP A 79 18.24 -10.30 7.53
C ASP A 79 18.01 -10.01 6.05
N GLU A 80 17.44 -10.98 5.32
CA GLU A 80 17.06 -10.81 3.92
C GLU A 80 15.91 -9.79 3.80
N TRP A 81 14.89 -9.89 4.65
CA TRP A 81 13.78 -8.93 4.68
C TRP A 81 14.25 -7.51 4.99
N PHE A 82 15.11 -7.33 6.00
CA PHE A 82 15.67 -6.01 6.30
C PHE A 82 16.40 -5.39 5.10
N GLY A 83 17.17 -6.20 4.36
CA GLY A 83 17.86 -5.75 3.15
C GLY A 83 16.91 -5.31 2.04
N VAL A 84 15.77 -6.00 1.86
CA VAL A 84 14.74 -5.62 0.88
C VAL A 84 14.05 -4.32 1.29
N ILE A 85 13.75 -4.11 2.57
CA ILE A 85 13.18 -2.84 3.05
C ILE A 85 14.14 -1.68 2.79
N GLU A 86 15.43 -1.84 3.13
CA GLU A 86 16.47 -0.85 2.84
C GLU A 86 16.63 -0.60 1.33
N PHE A 87 16.49 -1.65 0.49
CA PHE A 87 16.50 -1.52 -0.97
C PHE A 87 15.33 -0.67 -1.47
N LYS A 88 14.11 -0.98 -1.02
CA LYS A 88 12.88 -0.31 -1.46
C LYS A 88 12.86 1.17 -1.10
N LEU A 89 13.61 1.56 -0.07
CA LEU A 89 13.79 2.95 0.36
C LEU A 89 14.99 3.64 -0.31
N ASP A 90 15.79 2.94 -1.11
CA ASP A 90 16.99 3.46 -1.81
C ASP A 90 18.06 4.06 -0.86
N ILE A 91 18.25 3.43 0.30
CA ILE A 91 19.12 3.94 1.38
C ILE A 91 20.36 3.08 1.65
N GLN A 92 20.57 2.01 0.89
CA GLN A 92 21.67 1.05 1.11
C GLN A 92 23.06 1.66 1.00
N SER A 93 23.20 2.77 0.27
CA SER A 93 24.46 3.51 0.14
C SER A 93 24.78 4.39 1.36
N ASN A 94 23.86 4.52 2.32
CA ASN A 94 24.06 5.31 3.52
C ASN A 94 24.91 4.55 4.55
N ALA A 95 26.14 5.01 4.77
CA ALA A 95 27.06 4.41 5.75
C ALA A 95 26.59 4.56 7.22
N SER A 96 25.54 5.35 7.49
CA SER A 96 25.03 5.65 8.83
C SER A 96 23.69 4.98 9.13
N LEU A 97 23.37 3.87 8.45
CA LEU A 97 22.16 3.10 8.78
C LEU A 97 22.24 2.58 10.22
N PRO A 98 21.16 2.72 11.02
CA PRO A 98 21.07 2.08 12.31
C PRO A 98 21.16 0.54 12.18
N GLU A 99 21.54 -0.13 13.27
CA GLU A 99 21.57 -1.59 13.30
C GLU A 99 20.16 -2.19 13.13
N ARG A 100 20.03 -3.17 12.23
CA ARG A 100 18.76 -3.84 11.90
C ARG A 100 18.09 -4.43 13.14
N GLY A 101 16.76 -4.39 13.17
CA GLY A 101 15.96 -4.90 14.29
C GLY A 101 16.00 -4.04 15.56
N THR A 102 16.73 -2.94 15.59
CA THR A 102 16.72 -1.99 16.72
C THR A 102 15.58 -0.97 16.59
N ASP A 103 15.13 -0.41 17.72
CA ASP A 103 14.17 0.70 17.76
C ASP A 103 14.59 1.86 16.84
N LYS A 104 15.89 2.19 16.82
CA LYS A 104 16.43 3.24 15.95
C LYS A 104 16.26 2.91 14.46
N TRP A 105 16.41 1.66 14.07
CA TRP A 105 16.18 1.23 12.69
C TRP A 105 14.69 1.33 12.34
N CYS A 106 13.82 0.80 13.19
CA CYS A 106 12.37 0.88 12.97
C CYS A 106 11.87 2.33 12.87
N ASP A 107 12.33 3.22 13.75
CA ASP A 107 12.05 4.66 13.70
C ASP A 107 12.51 5.28 12.37
N TYR A 108 13.76 5.02 11.99
CA TYR A 108 14.33 5.56 10.77
C TYR A 108 13.57 5.07 9.52
N MET A 109 13.30 3.78 9.40
CA MET A 109 12.59 3.21 8.25
C MET A 109 11.16 3.73 8.14
N HIS A 110 10.46 3.89 9.26
CA HIS A 110 9.13 4.45 9.27
C HIS A 110 9.13 5.90 8.75
N GLN A 111 10.10 6.73 9.16
CA GLN A 111 10.27 8.09 8.65
C GLN A 111 10.56 8.11 7.14
N GLN A 112 11.48 7.26 6.66
CA GLN A 112 11.80 7.18 5.23
C GLN A 112 10.59 6.73 4.40
N MET A 113 9.82 5.76 4.89
CA MET A 113 8.61 5.29 4.22
C MET A 113 7.55 6.40 4.12
N LEU A 114 7.30 7.14 5.20
CA LEU A 114 6.37 8.27 5.20
C LEU A 114 6.83 9.37 4.23
N ALA A 115 8.11 9.74 4.26
CA ALA A 115 8.68 10.73 3.33
C ALA A 115 8.50 10.27 1.87
N LYS A 116 8.77 9.00 1.57
CA LYS A 116 8.57 8.42 0.24
C LYS A 116 7.11 8.48 -0.21
N GLN A 117 6.16 8.16 0.67
CA GLN A 117 4.72 8.20 0.35
C GLN A 117 4.22 9.61 0.08
N VAL A 118 4.78 10.63 0.75
CA VAL A 118 4.45 12.02 0.45
C VAL A 118 4.91 12.39 -0.97
N HIS A 119 6.15 12.07 -1.33
CA HIS A 119 6.69 12.36 -2.65
C HIS A 119 6.02 11.58 -3.80
N MET A 120 5.50 10.38 -3.54
CA MET A 120 4.78 9.60 -4.55
C MET A 120 3.33 10.04 -4.77
N ALA A 121 2.83 11.00 -3.98
CA ALA A 121 1.45 11.48 -4.05
C ALA A 121 1.29 12.81 -4.82
N GLU A 122 2.37 13.33 -5.40
CA GLU A 122 2.45 14.53 -6.26
C GLU A 122 2.52 14.14 -7.74
#